data_AF-A0A924RBI2-F1
#
_entry.id   AF-A0A924RBI2-F1
#
_cell.length_a   1.000
_cell.length_b   1.000
_cell.length_c   1.000
_cell.angle_alpha   90.00
_cell.angle_beta   90.00
_cell.angle_gamma   90.00
#
_symmetry.space_group_name_H-M   'P 1'
#
loop_
_entity.id
_entity.type
_entity.pdbx_description
1 polymer ?
#
loop_
_entity_poly.entity_id
_entity_poly.type
_entity_poly.pdbx_seq_one_letter_code
_entity_poly.pdbx_strand_id
1 'polypeptide(L)'
;MATMISVLAVGAAVLPAGAATTVPSPTTADSYGSVRNILPAGQRGSINTLQLAQVLTGGGLTAVDGKNAPPNHADQLELYDKLSTKRPAQVTEGVVDDLYKKAGFVPEKVVSTSTPKTGVTIVRDAYGVPYITGKTYNDTMFGAGFAGAQDRMFLMDALRHLGAGRGAEFVGATPGNIAMDRAQVRTAYYTRKEAADQLEIIAKENGAEGRRLLDGADAYLAGINAAQDQMCPLGLPTGPDCPAESLALQKKPTPWTRADLTFVASLVGGIFGKGGGQEFANSVYYGKLVKK
;
A
#
# COMPACT_ATOMS: atom_id res chain seq x y z
N MET A 1 32.37 42.38 -17.07
CA MET A 1 31.26 41.98 -16.19
C MET A 1 31.30 40.46 -16.11
N ALA A 2 31.65 39.92 -14.94
CA ALA A 2 31.89 38.50 -14.74
C ALA A 2 30.58 37.75 -14.48
N THR A 3 30.34 36.69 -15.22
CA THR A 3 29.18 35.81 -15.09
C THR A 3 29.44 34.81 -13.96
N MET A 4 28.80 34.99 -12.80
CA MET A 4 28.77 33.98 -11.74
C MET A 4 27.79 32.87 -12.14
N ILE A 5 28.31 31.66 -12.33
CA ILE A 5 27.51 30.44 -12.38
C ILE A 5 27.38 29.94 -10.94
N SER A 6 26.22 30.11 -10.33
CA SER A 6 25.90 29.52 -9.04
C SER A 6 25.56 28.05 -9.24
N VAL A 7 26.50 27.17 -8.90
CA VAL A 7 26.25 25.73 -8.75
C VAL A 7 25.52 25.53 -7.42
N LEU A 8 24.24 25.18 -7.47
CA LEU A 8 23.48 24.75 -6.29
C LEU A 8 23.93 23.32 -5.95
N ALA A 9 24.88 23.18 -5.03
CA ALA A 9 25.22 21.90 -4.44
C ALA A 9 24.07 21.49 -3.50
N VAL A 10 23.25 20.51 -3.92
CA VAL A 10 22.33 19.81 -3.02
C VAL A 10 23.21 18.93 -2.12
N GLY A 11 23.58 19.47 -0.96
CA GLY A 11 24.25 18.70 0.08
C GLY A 11 23.28 17.64 0.60
N ALA A 12 23.52 16.38 0.26
CA ALA A 12 22.94 15.26 0.99
C ALA A 12 23.47 15.34 2.43
N ALA A 13 22.63 15.83 3.34
CA ALA A 13 22.91 15.72 4.77
C ALA A 13 22.85 14.24 5.13
N VAL A 14 24.00 13.58 5.11
CA VAL A 14 24.18 12.26 5.71
C VAL A 14 24.05 12.46 7.22
N LEU A 15 22.84 12.26 7.74
CA LEU A 15 22.66 12.09 9.18
C LEU A 15 23.41 10.81 9.56
N PRO A 16 24.30 10.83 10.56
CA PRO A 16 24.93 9.60 11.04
C PRO A 16 23.83 8.69 11.59
N ALA A 17 23.65 7.54 10.95
CA ALA A 17 22.82 6.46 11.46
C ALA A 17 23.51 5.88 12.70
N GLY A 18 23.35 6.54 13.84
CA GLY A 18 23.58 5.92 15.13
C GLY A 18 22.64 4.72 15.21
N ALA A 19 23.19 3.50 15.21
CA ALA A 19 22.41 2.30 15.46
C ALA A 19 21.71 2.48 16.81
N ALA A 20 20.40 2.73 16.80
CA ALA A 20 19.60 2.73 18.01
C ALA A 20 19.71 1.33 18.61
N THR A 21 20.50 1.20 19.68
CA THR A 21 20.82 -0.06 20.35
C THR A 21 19.66 -0.61 21.17
N THR A 22 18.58 0.16 21.31
CA THR A 22 17.31 -0.28 21.90
C THR A 22 16.16 0.20 21.02
N VAL A 23 15.47 -0.73 20.37
CA VAL A 23 14.13 -0.46 19.84
C VAL A 23 13.24 -0.28 21.09
N PRO A 24 12.63 0.90 21.32
CA PRO A 24 11.75 1.09 22.46
C PRO A 24 10.66 0.02 22.44
N SER A 25 10.25 -0.47 23.62
CA SER A 25 9.06 -1.32 23.70
C SER A 25 7.89 -0.58 23.05
N PRO A 26 7.00 -1.26 22.30
CA PRO A 26 5.76 -0.67 21.78
C PRO A 26 5.02 0.18 22.83
N THR A 27 4.99 -0.30 24.08
CA THR A 27 4.40 0.42 25.22
C THR A 27 5.11 1.73 25.58
N THR A 28 6.43 1.81 25.37
CA THR A 28 7.22 3.03 25.57
C THR A 28 6.97 4.04 24.45
N ALA A 29 6.76 3.59 23.21
CA ALA A 29 6.42 4.48 22.10
C ALA A 29 5.03 5.13 22.28
N ASP A 30 4.07 4.41 22.85
CA ASP A 30 2.73 4.94 23.15
C ASP A 30 2.71 5.96 24.32
N SER A 31 3.81 6.08 25.07
CA SER A 31 3.93 7.04 26.18
C SER A 31 4.10 8.50 25.76
N TYR A 32 4.38 8.76 24.47
CA TYR A 32 4.53 10.11 23.90
C TYR A 32 3.20 10.79 23.53
N GLY A 33 2.06 10.14 23.81
CA GLY A 33 0.71 10.65 23.54
C GLY A 33 -0.07 9.76 22.58
N SER A 34 -1.38 10.02 22.45
CA SER A 34 -2.25 9.26 21.56
C SER A 34 -2.12 9.76 20.12
N VAL A 35 -1.69 8.87 19.22
CA VAL A 35 -1.86 9.08 17.78
C VAL A 35 -3.23 8.54 17.39
N ARG A 36 -3.97 9.30 16.57
CA ARG A 36 -5.30 8.95 16.07
C ARG A 36 -5.24 8.74 14.57
N ASN A 37 -5.94 7.75 14.05
CA ASN A 37 -6.00 7.50 12.61
C ASN A 37 -7.11 8.35 11.97
N ILE A 38 -6.87 9.01 10.84
CA ILE A 38 -7.89 9.82 10.13
C ILE A 38 -8.27 9.25 8.75
N LEU A 39 -7.65 8.14 8.33
CA LEU A 39 -7.85 7.51 7.02
C LEU A 39 -7.91 5.97 7.10
N PRO A 40 -9.06 5.37 7.47
CA PRO A 40 -9.25 3.96 7.21
C PRO A 40 -10.65 3.70 6.65
N ALA A 41 -10.73 3.53 5.33
CA ALA A 41 -11.56 2.41 4.89
C ALA A 41 -10.94 1.16 5.54
N GLY A 42 -11.80 0.29 6.04
CA GLY A 42 -11.46 -0.82 6.90
C GLY A 42 -10.29 -1.68 6.39
N GLN A 43 -9.56 -2.26 7.35
CA GLN A 43 -8.22 -2.79 7.10
C GLN A 43 -8.20 -4.23 6.65
N ARG A 44 -9.36 -4.87 6.52
CA ARG A 44 -9.49 -6.25 6.10
C ARG A 44 -10.84 -6.46 5.42
N GLY A 45 -10.90 -7.41 4.49
CA GLY A 45 -12.16 -7.77 3.87
C GLY A 45 -12.04 -7.91 2.36
N SER A 46 -11.63 -9.09 1.93
CA SER A 46 -11.84 -9.53 0.55
C SER A 46 -13.11 -10.38 0.50
N ILE A 47 -13.81 -10.36 -0.62
CA ILE A 47 -14.88 -11.31 -0.90
C ILE A 47 -14.22 -12.57 -1.48
N ASN A 48 -14.40 -13.72 -0.85
CA ASN A 48 -13.98 -15.00 -1.42
C ASN A 48 -15.04 -15.58 -2.37
N THR A 49 -14.73 -16.68 -3.05
CA THR A 49 -15.64 -17.29 -4.04
C THR A 49 -17.01 -17.66 -3.46
N LEU A 50 -17.07 -18.15 -2.22
CA LEU A 50 -18.34 -18.51 -1.58
C LEU A 50 -19.18 -17.27 -1.25
N GLN A 51 -18.53 -16.22 -0.75
CA GLN A 51 -19.18 -14.94 -0.48
C GLN A 51 -19.62 -14.26 -1.78
N LEU A 52 -18.85 -14.39 -2.87
CA LEU A 52 -19.26 -13.90 -4.19
C LEU A 52 -20.55 -14.59 -4.67
N ALA A 53 -20.70 -15.89 -4.46
CA ALA A 53 -21.94 -16.59 -4.78
C ALA A 53 -23.13 -16.03 -3.97
N GLN A 54 -22.93 -15.69 -2.70
CA GLN A 54 -23.94 -15.02 -1.88
C GLN A 54 -24.29 -13.62 -2.43
N VAL A 55 -23.29 -12.83 -2.83
CA VAL A 55 -23.51 -11.51 -3.47
C VAL A 55 -24.37 -11.66 -4.73
N LEU A 56 -23.97 -12.56 -5.64
CA LEU A 56 -24.64 -12.76 -6.94
C LEU A 56 -26.05 -13.33 -6.81
N THR A 57 -26.37 -14.05 -5.73
CA THR A 57 -27.71 -14.60 -5.49
C THR A 57 -28.61 -13.64 -4.70
N GLY A 58 -28.19 -12.40 -4.46
CA GLY A 58 -28.98 -11.41 -3.72
C GLY A 58 -28.92 -11.58 -2.20
N GLY A 59 -27.93 -12.31 -1.68
CA GLY A 59 -27.68 -12.56 -0.25
C GLY A 59 -27.18 -11.34 0.53
N GLY A 60 -27.39 -10.13 0.01
CA GLY A 60 -27.18 -8.88 0.73
C GLY A 60 -25.77 -8.32 0.64
N LEU A 61 -24.71 -9.14 0.63
CA LEU A 61 -23.32 -8.65 0.63
C LEU A 61 -23.05 -7.64 -0.49
N THR A 62 -22.73 -6.39 -0.15
CA THR A 62 -22.31 -5.34 -1.09
C THR A 62 -21.11 -4.62 -0.51
N ALA A 63 -20.03 -4.53 -1.29
CA ALA A 63 -18.74 -4.00 -0.83
C ALA A 63 -18.76 -2.51 -0.44
N VAL A 64 -19.87 -1.78 -0.63
CA VAL A 64 -19.86 -0.31 -0.68
C VAL A 64 -20.71 0.36 0.39
N ASP A 65 -21.61 -0.33 1.08
CA ASP A 65 -22.62 0.29 1.96
C ASP A 65 -22.39 0.10 3.47
N GLY A 66 -21.26 -0.50 3.86
CA GLY A 66 -20.85 -0.76 5.25
C GLY A 66 -21.68 -1.81 5.99
N LYS A 67 -22.99 -1.91 5.71
CA LYS A 67 -23.92 -2.89 6.31
C LYS A 67 -23.74 -4.29 5.75
N ASN A 68 -23.40 -4.36 4.46
CA ASN A 68 -23.25 -5.61 3.74
C ASN A 68 -21.81 -5.82 3.25
N ALA A 69 -20.86 -5.05 3.76
CA ALA A 69 -19.46 -5.21 3.42
C ALA A 69 -18.84 -6.39 4.20
N PRO A 70 -17.73 -6.97 3.72
CA PRO A 70 -16.96 -7.92 4.51
C PRO A 70 -16.58 -7.35 5.89
N PRO A 71 -16.37 -8.20 6.91
CA PRO A 71 -15.95 -7.75 8.24
C PRO A 71 -14.73 -6.84 8.16
N ASN A 72 -14.80 -5.71 8.86
CA ASN A 72 -13.73 -4.72 8.98
C ASN A 72 -13.33 -4.04 7.65
N HIS A 73 -14.25 -3.98 6.67
CA HIS A 73 -14.02 -3.34 5.36
C HIS A 73 -14.30 -1.83 5.36
N ALA A 74 -15.24 -1.34 6.16
CA ALA A 74 -15.58 0.08 6.23
C ALA A 74 -15.86 0.58 7.65
N ASP A 75 -15.79 -0.29 8.66
CA ASP A 75 -16.25 -0.09 10.05
C ASP A 75 -15.57 1.04 10.84
N GLN A 76 -14.49 1.61 10.32
CA GLN A 76 -13.87 2.79 10.88
C GLN A 76 -14.40 4.08 10.25
N LEU A 77 -14.87 4.06 9.00
CA LEU A 77 -15.33 5.25 8.27
C LEU A 77 -16.47 5.95 9.01
N GLU A 78 -17.44 5.19 9.53
CA GLU A 78 -18.59 5.74 10.25
C GLU A 78 -18.22 6.32 11.62
N LEU A 79 -17.04 5.99 12.17
CA LEU A 79 -16.54 6.63 13.40
C LEU A 79 -16.20 8.10 13.12
N TYR A 80 -15.45 8.36 12.05
CA TYR A 80 -15.02 9.71 11.69
C TYR A 80 -16.15 10.54 11.10
N ASP A 81 -17.02 9.92 10.30
CA ASP A 81 -18.15 10.61 9.69
C ASP A 81 -19.09 11.22 10.75
N LYS A 82 -19.20 10.57 11.91
CA LYS A 82 -19.96 11.09 13.07
C LYS A 82 -19.43 12.41 13.60
N LEU A 83 -18.19 12.83 13.30
CA LEU A 83 -17.71 14.16 13.69
C LEU A 83 -18.56 15.26 13.02
N SER A 84 -19.03 15.03 11.78
CA SER A 84 -19.91 15.97 11.06
C SER A 84 -21.24 16.23 11.78
N THR A 85 -21.66 15.31 12.65
CA THR A 85 -22.89 15.43 13.45
C THR A 85 -22.71 16.28 14.71
N LYS A 86 -21.48 16.66 15.06
CA LYS A 86 -21.16 17.44 16.25
C LYS A 86 -21.13 18.93 15.93
N ARG A 87 -21.69 19.76 16.81
CA ARG A 87 -21.49 21.21 16.72
C ARG A 87 -20.03 21.55 17.08
N PRO A 88 -19.40 22.56 16.47
CA PRO A 88 -18.01 22.90 16.76
C PRO A 88 -17.72 23.09 18.26
N ALA A 89 -18.64 23.71 19.01
CA ALA A 89 -18.51 23.91 20.46
C ALA A 89 -18.57 22.61 21.29
N GLN A 90 -18.95 21.48 20.69
CA GLN A 90 -19.03 20.17 21.34
C GLN A 90 -17.83 19.27 21.01
N VAL A 91 -16.92 19.72 20.13
CA VAL A 91 -15.73 18.94 19.76
C VAL A 91 -14.66 19.13 20.83
N THR A 92 -14.62 18.20 21.78
CA THR A 92 -13.58 18.13 22.83
C THR A 92 -12.64 16.95 22.55
N GLU A 93 -11.49 16.91 23.21
CA GLU A 93 -10.55 15.77 23.08
C GLU A 93 -11.22 14.41 23.35
N GLY A 94 -12.11 14.33 24.34
CA GLY A 94 -12.85 13.10 24.62
C GLY A 94 -13.81 12.70 23.50
N VAL A 95 -14.48 13.68 22.86
CA VAL A 95 -15.31 13.40 21.67
C VAL A 95 -14.45 12.94 20.51
N VAL A 96 -13.25 13.48 20.34
CA VAL A 96 -12.32 13.02 19.31
C VAL A 96 -11.82 11.60 19.63
N ASP A 97 -11.55 11.25 20.89
CA ASP A 97 -11.17 9.89 21.28
C ASP A 97 -12.26 8.84 21.02
N ASP A 98 -13.53 9.22 21.13
CA ASP A 98 -14.66 8.33 20.83
C ASP A 98 -14.91 8.16 19.32
N LEU A 99 -14.53 9.15 18.53
CA LEU A 99 -14.80 9.20 17.08
C LEU A 99 -13.60 8.80 16.22
N TYR A 100 -12.41 8.68 16.82
CA TYR A 100 -11.19 8.32 16.13
C TYR A 100 -10.52 7.13 16.77
N LYS A 101 -10.17 6.14 15.94
CA LYS A 101 -9.42 4.98 16.40
C LYS A 101 -8.02 5.40 16.85
N LYS A 102 -7.60 4.93 18.02
CA LYS A 102 -6.20 5.04 18.47
C LYS A 102 -5.28 4.18 17.60
N ALA A 103 -4.16 4.76 17.22
CA ALA A 103 -3.16 4.19 16.32
C ALA A 103 -1.79 4.09 17.00
N GLY A 104 -1.78 3.64 18.25
CA GLY A 104 -0.55 3.29 18.96
C GLY A 104 0.12 2.03 18.38
N PHE A 105 1.25 1.64 18.95
CA PHE A 105 1.96 0.41 18.63
C PHE A 105 1.43 -0.82 19.39
N VAL A 106 0.54 -0.62 20.36
CA VAL A 106 -0.17 -1.68 21.07
C VAL A 106 -1.66 -1.65 20.73
N PRO A 107 -2.26 -2.77 20.31
CA PRO A 107 -3.69 -2.83 20.06
C PRO A 107 -4.49 -2.73 21.36
N GLU A 108 -5.57 -1.94 21.36
CA GLU A 108 -6.48 -1.85 22.52
C GLU A 108 -7.16 -3.19 22.84
N LYS A 109 -7.49 -3.96 21.79
CA LYS A 109 -8.09 -5.29 21.91
C LYS A 109 -7.59 -6.19 20.80
N VAL A 110 -6.87 -7.25 21.17
CA VAL A 110 -6.47 -8.32 20.25
C VAL A 110 -7.64 -9.26 20.00
N VAL A 111 -7.97 -9.51 18.73
CA VAL A 111 -9.02 -10.47 18.32
C VAL A 111 -8.48 -11.70 17.60
N SER A 112 -7.26 -11.64 17.08
CA SER A 112 -6.58 -12.79 16.49
C SER A 112 -5.06 -12.64 16.57
N THR A 113 -4.37 -13.77 16.67
CA THR A 113 -2.91 -13.86 16.66
C THR A 113 -2.49 -14.95 15.68
N SER A 114 -1.48 -14.69 14.87
CA SER A 114 -0.85 -15.67 13.97
C SER A 114 0.67 -15.55 13.97
N THR A 115 1.31 -16.67 13.62
CA THR A 115 2.77 -16.80 13.53
C THR A 115 3.10 -17.43 12.18
N PRO A 116 3.16 -16.63 11.09
CA PRO A 116 3.32 -17.17 9.73
C PRO A 116 4.70 -17.83 9.50
N LYS A 117 5.69 -17.47 10.31
CA LYS A 117 6.98 -18.18 10.43
C LYS A 117 7.59 -17.94 11.81
N THR A 118 8.57 -18.75 12.17
CA THR A 118 9.37 -18.55 13.38
C THR A 118 9.93 -17.13 13.43
N GLY A 119 9.71 -16.44 14.54
CA GLY A 119 10.21 -15.09 14.77
C GLY A 119 9.29 -13.95 14.29
N VAL A 120 8.11 -14.27 13.74
CA VAL A 120 7.11 -13.28 13.32
C VAL A 120 5.81 -13.52 14.09
N THR A 121 5.27 -12.47 14.71
CA THR A 121 3.95 -12.49 15.32
C THR A 121 3.11 -11.37 14.72
N ILE A 122 1.92 -11.72 14.24
CA ILE A 122 0.93 -10.77 13.73
C ILE A 122 -0.28 -10.87 14.65
N VAL A 123 -0.58 -9.80 15.36
CA VAL A 123 -1.86 -9.66 16.09
C VAL A 123 -2.75 -8.71 15.32
N ARG A 124 -4.06 -8.95 15.33
CA ARG A 124 -5.03 -8.02 14.75
C ARG A 124 -5.94 -7.47 15.83
N ASP A 125 -6.24 -6.18 15.72
CA ASP A 125 -7.22 -5.55 16.58
C ASP A 125 -8.67 -5.78 16.11
N ALA A 126 -9.63 -5.27 16.87
CA ALA A 126 -11.05 -5.40 16.56
C ALA A 126 -11.44 -4.88 15.16
N TYR A 127 -10.67 -3.93 14.61
CA TYR A 127 -10.87 -3.36 13.28
C TYR A 127 -10.02 -4.04 12.20
N GLY A 128 -9.43 -5.19 12.52
CA GLY A 128 -8.64 -5.99 11.60
C GLY A 128 -7.25 -5.43 11.31
N VAL A 129 -6.82 -4.35 11.98
CA VAL A 129 -5.52 -3.73 11.73
C VAL A 129 -4.40 -4.66 12.22
N PRO A 130 -3.41 -5.01 11.39
CA PRO A 130 -2.30 -5.86 11.80
C PRO A 130 -1.23 -5.07 12.57
N TYR A 131 -0.81 -5.60 13.72
CA TYR A 131 0.35 -5.18 14.48
C TYR A 131 1.39 -6.28 14.38
N ILE A 132 2.56 -5.95 13.86
CA ILE A 132 3.57 -6.91 13.46
C ILE A 132 4.79 -6.77 14.37
N THR A 133 5.17 -7.88 14.99
CA THR A 133 6.39 -7.97 15.80
C THR A 133 7.31 -9.02 15.19
N GLY A 134 8.51 -8.61 14.77
CA GLY A 134 9.57 -9.50 14.30
C GLY A 134 10.74 -9.57 15.28
N LYS A 135 11.43 -10.72 15.35
CA LYS A 135 12.71 -10.85 16.09
C LYS A 135 13.85 -10.10 15.42
N THR A 136 13.75 -9.90 14.11
CA THR A 136 14.70 -9.13 13.30
C THR A 136 13.97 -8.11 12.43
N TYR A 137 14.72 -7.18 11.85
CA TYR A 137 14.20 -6.25 10.84
C TYR A 137 13.54 -7.02 9.67
N ASN A 138 14.22 -8.04 9.13
CA ASN A 138 13.70 -8.85 8.03
C ASN A 138 12.44 -9.63 8.42
N ASP A 139 12.35 -10.14 9.66
CA ASP A 139 11.13 -10.78 10.15
C ASP A 139 9.95 -9.81 10.22
N THR A 140 10.20 -8.56 10.65
CA THR A 140 9.17 -7.51 10.67
C THR A 140 8.71 -7.17 9.25
N MET A 141 9.65 -7.01 8.31
CA MET A 141 9.33 -6.76 6.90
C MET A 141 8.55 -7.92 6.26
N PHE A 142 8.91 -9.16 6.55
CA PHE A 142 8.14 -10.34 6.14
C PHE A 142 6.71 -10.28 6.67
N GLY A 143 6.53 -10.00 7.97
CA GLY A 143 5.21 -9.89 8.57
C GLY A 143 4.36 -8.78 7.93
N ALA A 144 4.98 -7.65 7.58
CA ALA A 144 4.32 -6.55 6.88
C ALA A 144 3.84 -6.94 5.47
N GLY A 145 4.69 -7.64 4.70
CA GLY A 145 4.31 -8.14 3.37
C GLY A 145 3.19 -9.19 3.45
N PHE A 146 3.30 -10.11 4.42
CA PHE A 146 2.32 -11.16 4.65
C PHE A 146 0.95 -10.59 5.04
N ALA A 147 0.90 -9.71 6.04
CA ALA A 147 -0.36 -9.09 6.46
C ALA A 147 -0.97 -8.21 5.35
N GLY A 148 -0.13 -7.43 4.65
CA GLY A 148 -0.57 -6.58 3.53
C GLY A 148 -1.24 -7.39 2.41
N ALA A 149 -0.66 -8.53 2.05
CA ALA A 149 -1.26 -9.45 1.07
C ALA A 149 -2.58 -10.03 1.57
N GLN A 150 -2.65 -10.50 2.82
CA GLN A 150 -3.92 -10.99 3.40
C GLN A 150 -5.07 -10.00 3.29
N ASP A 151 -4.76 -8.71 3.41
CA ASP A 151 -5.77 -7.67 3.46
C ASP A 151 -6.07 -7.07 2.08
N ARG A 152 -5.09 -7.03 1.16
CA ARG A 152 -5.14 -6.22 -0.07
C ARG A 152 -4.60 -6.93 -1.30
N MET A 153 -4.50 -8.26 -1.31
CA MET A 153 -3.88 -9.04 -2.40
C MET A 153 -4.34 -8.58 -3.80
N PHE A 154 -5.65 -8.50 -4.06
CA PHE A 154 -6.15 -8.12 -5.38
C PHE A 154 -5.78 -6.67 -5.77
N LEU A 155 -5.93 -5.72 -4.84
CA LEU A 155 -5.53 -4.33 -5.06
C LEU A 155 -4.03 -4.23 -5.36
N MET A 156 -3.20 -4.94 -4.58
CA MET A 156 -1.76 -4.99 -4.81
C MET A 156 -1.46 -5.56 -6.20
N ASP A 157 -2.13 -6.65 -6.60
CA ASP A 157 -1.95 -7.29 -7.90
C ASP A 157 -2.34 -6.34 -9.06
N ALA A 158 -3.45 -5.63 -8.92
CA ALA A 158 -3.88 -4.60 -9.86
C ALA A 158 -2.83 -3.48 -9.97
N LEU A 159 -2.31 -2.98 -8.84
CA LEU A 159 -1.32 -1.89 -8.83
C LEU A 159 0.00 -2.29 -9.51
N ARG A 160 0.51 -3.52 -9.33
CA ARG A 160 1.74 -3.93 -10.04
C ARG A 160 1.55 -4.04 -11.55
N HIS A 161 0.38 -4.49 -12.01
CA HIS A 161 0.07 -4.56 -13.43
C HIS A 161 -0.13 -3.17 -14.05
N LEU A 162 -0.88 -2.31 -13.36
CA LEU A 162 -1.04 -0.91 -13.74
C LEU A 162 0.30 -0.18 -13.79
N GLY A 163 1.17 -0.41 -12.80
CA GLY A 163 2.50 0.20 -12.75
C GLY A 163 3.46 -0.30 -13.83
N ALA A 164 3.28 -1.54 -14.27
CA ALA A 164 4.00 -2.11 -15.41
C ALA A 164 3.41 -1.70 -16.77
N GLY A 165 2.32 -0.93 -16.81
CA GLY A 165 1.61 -0.56 -18.04
C GLY A 165 0.97 -1.77 -18.73
N ARG A 166 0.49 -2.74 -17.94
CA ARG A 166 -0.19 -3.97 -18.38
C ARG A 166 -1.54 -4.16 -17.68
N GLY A 167 -2.16 -3.06 -17.25
CA GLY A 167 -3.47 -3.06 -16.62
C GLY A 167 -4.57 -3.58 -17.56
N ALA A 168 -4.52 -3.23 -18.86
CA ALA A 168 -5.47 -3.70 -19.87
C ALA A 168 -5.42 -5.22 -20.05
N GLU A 169 -4.25 -5.85 -19.88
CA GLU A 169 -4.13 -7.30 -19.88
C GLU A 169 -4.73 -7.93 -18.61
N PHE A 170 -4.63 -7.24 -17.48
CA PHE A 170 -5.03 -7.76 -16.18
C PHE A 170 -6.53 -7.62 -15.91
N VAL A 171 -7.09 -6.41 -16.05
CA VAL A 171 -8.49 -6.09 -15.75
C VAL A 171 -9.36 -5.90 -17.00
N GLY A 172 -8.81 -6.10 -18.20
CA GLY A 172 -9.54 -6.09 -19.47
C GLY A 172 -9.22 -4.89 -20.37
N ALA A 173 -9.30 -5.10 -21.68
CA ALA A 173 -8.81 -4.18 -22.71
C ALA A 173 -9.82 -3.11 -23.12
N THR A 174 -10.35 -2.36 -22.15
CA THR A 174 -11.19 -1.19 -22.45
C THR A 174 -10.33 -0.04 -23.02
N PRO A 175 -10.90 0.89 -23.82
CA PRO A 175 -10.16 2.07 -24.29
C PRO A 175 -9.52 2.88 -23.15
N GLY A 176 -10.19 2.96 -21.99
CA GLY A 176 -9.67 3.63 -20.79
C GLY A 176 -8.44 2.93 -20.20
N ASN A 177 -8.49 1.61 -20.05
CA ASN A 177 -7.37 0.83 -19.51
C ASN A 177 -6.16 0.88 -20.46
N ILE A 178 -6.38 0.82 -21.77
CA ILE A 178 -5.31 0.97 -22.77
C ILE A 178 -4.70 2.38 -22.71
N ALA A 179 -5.53 3.42 -22.54
CA ALA A 179 -5.04 4.79 -22.40
C ALA A 179 -4.21 4.97 -21.13
N MET A 180 -4.62 4.35 -20.02
CA MET A 180 -3.88 4.33 -18.76
C MET A 180 -2.51 3.65 -18.93
N ASP A 181 -2.46 2.45 -19.52
CA ASP A 181 -1.22 1.72 -19.79
C ASP A 181 -0.25 2.55 -20.64
N ARG A 182 -0.77 3.20 -21.69
CA ARG A 182 0.02 4.10 -22.54
C ARG A 182 0.58 5.29 -21.76
N ALA A 183 -0.22 5.89 -20.86
CA ALA A 183 0.23 7.02 -20.05
C ALA A 183 1.32 6.60 -19.07
N GLN A 184 1.18 5.42 -18.45
CA GLN A 184 2.18 4.88 -17.55
C GLN A 184 3.50 4.61 -18.28
N VAL A 185 3.45 3.88 -19.40
CA VAL A 185 4.63 3.57 -20.23
C VAL A 185 5.33 4.84 -20.70
N ARG A 186 4.60 5.88 -21.11
CA ARG A 186 5.22 7.15 -21.52
C ARG A 186 6.05 7.82 -20.44
N THR A 187 5.76 7.53 -19.17
CA THR A 187 6.40 8.23 -18.05
C THR A 187 7.40 7.37 -17.30
N ALA A 188 7.18 6.07 -17.23
CA ALA A 188 7.98 5.12 -16.46
C ALA A 188 8.11 3.79 -17.22
N TYR A 189 8.67 3.84 -18.43
CA TYR A 189 8.99 2.62 -19.17
C TYR A 189 10.27 1.99 -18.65
N TYR A 190 10.11 0.89 -17.92
CA TYR A 190 11.23 0.04 -17.52
C TYR A 190 10.94 -1.40 -17.94
N THR A 191 11.94 -2.06 -18.52
CA THR A 191 11.92 -3.52 -18.56
C THR A 191 11.90 -4.09 -17.14
N ARG A 192 11.43 -5.32 -16.97
CA ARG A 192 11.40 -5.97 -15.65
C ARG A 192 12.82 -6.06 -15.03
N LYS A 193 13.84 -6.21 -15.87
CA LYS A 193 15.24 -6.19 -15.43
C LYS A 193 15.66 -4.80 -14.93
N GLU A 194 15.45 -3.75 -15.72
CA GLU A 194 15.79 -2.38 -15.30
C GLU A 194 15.04 -1.98 -14.03
N ALA A 195 13.76 -2.35 -13.91
CA ALA A 195 12.96 -2.10 -12.72
C ALA A 195 13.55 -2.80 -11.47
N ALA A 196 14.02 -4.04 -11.59
CA ALA A 196 14.67 -4.75 -10.49
C ALA A 196 16.06 -4.17 -10.17
N ASP A 197 16.83 -3.81 -11.20
CA ASP A 197 18.18 -3.26 -11.06
C ASP A 197 18.19 -1.92 -10.32
N GLN A 198 17.12 -1.11 -10.43
CA GLN A 198 17.01 0.16 -9.68
C GLN A 198 17.17 -0.03 -8.16
N LEU A 199 16.59 -1.09 -7.58
CA LEU A 199 16.73 -1.37 -6.15
C LEU A 199 18.15 -1.80 -5.78
N GLU A 200 18.83 -2.54 -6.65
CA GLU A 200 20.24 -2.93 -6.47
C GLU A 200 21.18 -1.73 -6.58
N ILE A 201 20.92 -0.82 -7.53
CA ILE A 201 21.69 0.42 -7.70
C ILE A 201 21.57 1.28 -6.45
N ILE A 202 20.34 1.55 -5.98
CA ILE A 202 20.09 2.31 -4.76
C ILE A 202 20.77 1.64 -3.55
N ALA A 203 20.67 0.32 -3.43
CA ALA A 203 21.31 -0.41 -2.34
C ALA A 203 22.84 -0.24 -2.35
N LYS A 204 23.46 -0.35 -3.53
CA LYS A 204 24.91 -0.20 -3.71
C LYS A 204 25.38 1.22 -3.38
N GLU A 205 24.64 2.24 -3.84
CA GLU A 205 24.96 3.65 -3.60
C GLU A 205 24.88 4.03 -2.10
N ASN A 206 24.08 3.30 -1.32
CA ASN A 206 23.86 3.56 0.10
C ASN A 206 24.60 2.57 1.04
N GLY A 207 25.54 1.79 0.51
CA GLY A 207 26.43 0.93 1.30
C GLY A 207 25.70 -0.08 2.20
N ALA A 208 26.11 -0.15 3.47
CA ALA A 208 25.55 -1.11 4.43
C ALA A 208 24.05 -0.89 4.70
N GLU A 209 23.60 0.36 4.77
CA GLU A 209 22.18 0.68 4.97
C GLU A 209 21.36 0.33 3.73
N GLY A 210 21.87 0.67 2.54
CA GLY A 210 21.24 0.26 1.28
C GLY A 210 21.07 -1.26 1.17
N ARG A 211 22.11 -2.02 1.56
CA ARG A 211 22.03 -3.48 1.60
C ARG A 211 20.99 -3.98 2.59
N ARG A 212 20.96 -3.42 3.81
CA ARG A 212 19.96 -3.75 4.83
C ARG A 212 18.54 -3.50 4.34
N LEU A 213 18.28 -2.36 3.69
CA LEU A 213 16.96 -2.02 3.13
C LEU A 213 16.56 -2.99 2.02
N LEU A 214 17.49 -3.35 1.13
CA LEU A 214 17.24 -4.34 0.07
C LEU A 214 16.89 -5.72 0.64
N ASP A 215 17.63 -6.18 1.64
CA ASP A 215 17.34 -7.46 2.32
C ASP A 215 15.95 -7.42 3.01
N GLY A 216 15.56 -6.25 3.54
CA GLY A 216 14.20 -6.01 4.05
C GLY A 216 13.12 -6.05 2.97
N ALA A 217 13.39 -5.47 1.80
CA ALA A 217 12.48 -5.52 0.65
C ALA A 217 12.28 -6.95 0.14
N ASP A 218 13.34 -7.76 0.11
CA ASP A 218 13.25 -9.19 -0.22
C ASP A 218 12.43 -9.96 0.81
N ALA A 219 12.62 -9.66 2.10
CA ALA A 219 11.82 -10.29 3.16
C ALA A 219 10.34 -9.90 3.05
N TYR A 220 10.04 -8.64 2.73
CA TYR A 220 8.68 -8.17 2.45
C TYR A 220 8.03 -8.91 1.27
N LEU A 221 8.76 -9.06 0.15
CA LEU A 221 8.31 -9.84 -1.01
C LEU A 221 8.08 -11.32 -0.65
N ALA A 222 8.97 -11.92 0.14
CA ALA A 222 8.79 -13.28 0.64
C ALA A 222 7.52 -13.42 1.50
N GLY A 223 7.21 -12.40 2.31
CA GLY A 223 5.97 -12.33 3.08
C GLY A 223 4.73 -12.29 2.19
N ILE A 224 4.73 -11.44 1.16
CA ILE A 224 3.65 -11.37 0.17
C ILE A 224 3.44 -12.72 -0.49
N ASN A 225 4.52 -13.33 -0.98
CA ASN A 225 4.45 -14.60 -1.70
C ASN A 225 3.94 -15.74 -0.79
N ALA A 226 4.39 -15.79 0.46
CA ALA A 226 3.91 -16.79 1.43
C ALA A 226 2.41 -16.63 1.73
N ALA A 227 1.93 -15.39 1.88
CA ALA A 227 0.50 -15.13 2.07
C ALA A 227 -0.32 -15.49 0.82
N GLN A 228 0.18 -15.15 -0.37
CA GLN A 228 -0.44 -15.50 -1.65
C GLN A 228 -0.59 -17.03 -1.80
N ASP A 229 0.47 -17.79 -1.52
CA ASP A 229 0.44 -19.25 -1.61
C ASP A 229 -0.52 -19.87 -0.58
N GLN A 230 -0.64 -19.25 0.60
CA GLN A 230 -1.61 -19.68 1.61
C GLN A 230 -3.05 -19.39 1.18
N MET A 231 -3.32 -18.19 0.65
CA MET A 231 -4.68 -17.76 0.29
C MET A 231 -5.18 -18.46 -0.98
N CYS A 232 -4.27 -18.66 -1.94
CA CYS A 232 -4.53 -19.22 -3.25
C CYS A 232 -3.62 -20.45 -3.51
N PRO A 233 -3.90 -21.59 -2.86
CA PRO A 233 -3.05 -22.77 -2.90
C PRO A 233 -2.89 -23.33 -4.32
N LEU A 234 -1.75 -23.99 -4.57
CA LEU A 234 -1.37 -24.56 -5.87
C LEU A 234 -1.21 -23.52 -7.00
N GLY A 235 -1.13 -22.23 -6.66
CA GLY A 235 -1.07 -21.14 -7.65
C GLY A 235 -2.36 -21.02 -8.48
N LEU A 236 -3.46 -21.54 -7.96
CA LEU A 236 -4.78 -21.45 -8.58
C LEU A 236 -5.56 -20.30 -7.96
N PRO A 237 -6.40 -19.57 -8.72
CA PRO A 237 -7.28 -18.54 -8.17
C PRO A 237 -8.48 -19.17 -7.44
N THR A 238 -8.22 -20.21 -6.64
CA THR A 238 -9.21 -21.04 -5.98
C THR A 238 -8.68 -21.35 -4.58
N GLY A 239 -9.30 -20.75 -3.57
CA GLY A 239 -8.96 -20.93 -2.17
C GLY A 239 -9.98 -20.22 -1.30
N PRO A 240 -10.15 -20.65 -0.04
CA PRO A 240 -11.16 -20.07 0.85
C PRO A 240 -10.91 -18.59 1.17
N ASP A 241 -9.66 -18.15 1.11
CA ASP A 241 -9.26 -16.76 1.35
C ASP A 241 -8.74 -16.06 0.06
N CYS A 242 -8.78 -16.75 -1.09
CA CYS A 242 -8.35 -16.17 -2.36
C CYS A 242 -9.37 -15.11 -2.81
N PRO A 243 -8.94 -13.91 -3.23
CA PRO A 243 -9.85 -12.87 -3.71
C PRO A 243 -10.69 -13.37 -4.89
N ALA A 244 -12.02 -13.19 -4.82
CA ALA A 244 -12.93 -13.68 -5.84
C ALA A 244 -12.70 -13.01 -7.20
N GLU A 245 -12.15 -11.80 -7.22
CA GLU A 245 -11.77 -11.07 -8.42
C GLU A 245 -10.72 -11.83 -9.24
N SER A 246 -9.77 -12.51 -8.60
CA SER A 246 -8.77 -13.33 -9.28
C SER A 246 -9.42 -14.46 -10.07
N LEU A 247 -10.45 -15.10 -9.49
CA LEU A 247 -11.24 -16.13 -10.17
C LEU A 247 -12.09 -15.53 -11.30
N ALA A 248 -12.80 -14.43 -11.02
CA ALA A 248 -13.68 -13.76 -11.97
C ALA A 248 -12.93 -13.29 -13.23
N LEU A 249 -11.69 -12.80 -13.06
CA LEU A 249 -10.83 -12.37 -14.15
C LEU A 249 -9.98 -13.50 -14.76
N GLN A 250 -10.11 -14.73 -14.23
CA GLN A 250 -9.32 -15.90 -14.65
C GLN A 250 -7.79 -15.65 -14.57
N LYS A 251 -7.36 -14.88 -13.57
CA LYS A 251 -5.96 -14.51 -13.35
C LYS A 251 -5.37 -15.37 -12.25
N LYS A 252 -4.31 -16.11 -12.62
CA LYS A 252 -3.54 -16.89 -11.65
C LYS A 252 -2.62 -15.95 -10.86
N PRO A 253 -2.52 -16.13 -9.53
CA PRO A 253 -1.52 -15.41 -8.75
C PRO A 253 -0.12 -15.74 -9.24
N THR A 254 0.68 -14.73 -9.56
CA THR A 254 2.09 -14.89 -9.92
C THR A 254 3.00 -14.39 -8.79
N PRO A 255 4.16 -15.03 -8.54
CA PRO A 255 5.09 -14.56 -7.51
C PRO A 255 5.51 -13.11 -7.73
N TRP A 256 5.54 -12.35 -6.65
CA TRP A 256 6.04 -10.99 -6.60
C TRP A 256 7.57 -10.98 -6.67
N THR A 257 8.11 -10.03 -7.44
CA THR A 257 9.54 -9.78 -7.54
C THR A 257 9.88 -8.31 -7.28
N ARG A 258 11.17 -8.02 -7.13
CA ARG A 258 11.69 -6.65 -6.95
C ARG A 258 11.20 -5.65 -8.01
N ALA A 259 11.05 -6.11 -9.24
CA ALA A 259 10.52 -5.28 -10.32
C ALA A 259 9.11 -4.77 -10.02
N ASP A 260 8.28 -5.59 -9.38
CA ASP A 260 6.90 -5.21 -9.04
C ASP A 260 6.88 -4.08 -8.00
N LEU A 261 7.83 -4.04 -7.06
CA LEU A 261 7.98 -2.91 -6.13
C LEU A 261 8.26 -1.61 -6.89
N THR A 262 9.20 -1.63 -7.84
CA THR A 262 9.53 -0.47 -8.66
C THR A 262 8.37 -0.03 -9.54
N PHE A 263 7.62 -0.97 -10.12
CA PHE A 263 6.43 -0.66 -10.91
C PHE A 263 5.35 0.04 -10.07
N VAL A 264 5.03 -0.50 -8.90
CA VAL A 264 4.07 0.12 -7.97
C VAL A 264 4.57 1.50 -7.52
N ALA A 265 5.85 1.63 -7.14
CA ALA A 265 6.44 2.90 -6.73
C ALA A 265 6.37 3.95 -7.85
N SER A 266 6.63 3.56 -9.10
CA SER A 266 6.56 4.47 -10.26
C SER A 266 5.14 4.92 -10.61
N LEU A 267 4.14 4.08 -10.29
CA LEU A 267 2.73 4.40 -10.45
C LEU A 267 2.28 5.40 -9.39
N VAL A 268 2.49 5.05 -8.12
CA VAL A 268 2.04 5.84 -6.96
C VAL A 268 2.83 7.15 -6.85
N GLY A 269 4.16 7.10 -6.97
CA GLY A 269 5.01 8.30 -7.00
C GLY A 269 4.63 9.22 -8.16
N GLY A 270 4.10 8.65 -9.23
CA GLY A 270 3.60 9.42 -10.37
C GLY A 270 2.45 10.36 -10.04
N ILE A 271 1.64 10.05 -9.03
CA ILE A 271 0.52 10.89 -8.58
C ILE A 271 1.04 12.25 -8.07
N PHE A 272 2.22 12.26 -7.44
CA PHE A 272 2.78 13.45 -6.81
C PHE A 272 3.77 14.22 -7.70
N GLY A 273 4.22 13.63 -8.82
CA GLY A 273 5.32 14.19 -9.62
C GLY A 273 5.10 14.26 -11.14
N LYS A 274 4.04 13.66 -11.71
CA LYS A 274 3.81 13.66 -13.17
C LYS A 274 2.93 14.81 -13.67
N GLY A 275 2.23 15.49 -12.78
CA GLY A 275 1.26 16.54 -13.12
C GLY A 275 1.76 17.95 -12.80
N GLY A 276 1.24 18.95 -13.53
CA GLY A 276 1.49 20.37 -13.26
C GLY A 276 2.00 21.14 -14.47
N GLY A 277 1.91 22.47 -14.39
CA GLY A 277 2.48 23.41 -15.36
C GLY A 277 1.71 23.58 -16.67
N GLN A 278 1.17 22.50 -17.26
CA GLN A 278 0.53 22.50 -18.59
C GLN A 278 1.34 23.30 -19.64
N GLU A 279 2.66 23.38 -19.48
CA GLU A 279 3.49 24.41 -20.13
C GLU A 279 3.44 24.30 -21.65
N PHE A 280 3.42 23.08 -22.17
CA PHE A 280 3.24 22.83 -23.59
C PHE A 280 1.86 23.30 -24.10
N ALA A 281 0.77 22.93 -23.41
CA ALA A 281 -0.58 23.36 -23.78
C ALA A 281 -0.75 24.88 -23.66
N ASN A 282 -0.19 25.48 -22.62
CA ASN A 282 -0.16 26.92 -22.37
C ASN A 282 0.66 27.64 -23.45
N SER A 283 1.80 27.09 -23.87
CA SER A 283 2.61 27.62 -24.97
C SER A 283 1.86 27.56 -26.31
N VAL A 284 1.18 26.45 -26.61
CA VAL A 284 0.33 26.32 -27.80
C VAL A 284 -0.83 27.32 -27.76
N TYR A 285 -1.46 27.51 -26.59
CA TYR A 285 -2.54 28.47 -26.41
C TYR A 285 -2.06 29.92 -26.55
N TYR A 286 -0.94 30.27 -25.90
CA TYR A 286 -0.29 31.58 -26.03
C TYR A 286 0.06 31.88 -27.49
N GLY A 287 0.63 30.91 -28.22
CA GLY A 287 0.92 31.06 -29.64
C GLY A 287 -0.31 31.34 -30.50
N LYS A 288 -1.51 30.90 -30.11
CA LYS A 288 -2.78 31.26 -30.77
C LYS A 288 -3.25 32.67 -30.41
N LEU A 289 -2.93 33.16 -29.21
CA LEU A 289 -3.29 34.51 -28.77
C LEU A 289 -2.43 35.59 -29.44
N VAL A 290 -1.13 35.36 -29.59
CA VAL A 290 -0.18 36.36 -30.15
C VAL A 290 -0.21 36.44 -31.68
N LYS A 291 -0.85 35.47 -32.35
CA LYS A 291 -1.04 35.49 -33.82
C LYS A 291 -2.27 36.29 -34.28
N LYS A 292 -3.00 36.94 -33.37
CA LYS A 292 -4.05 37.91 -33.67
C LYS A 292 -3.50 39.33 -33.51
#